data_AF-A0A660Y836-F1
#
_entry.id   AF-A0A660Y836-F1
#
_cell.length_a   1.000
_cell.length_b   1.000
_cell.length_c   1.000
_cell.angle_alpha   90.00
_cell.angle_beta   90.00
_cell.angle_gamma   90.00
#
_symmetry.space_group_name_H-M   'P 1'
#
loop_
_entity.id
_entity.type
_entity.pdbx_description
1 polymer ?
#
loop_
_entity_poly.entity_id
_entity_poly.type
_entity_poly.pdbx_seq_one_letter_code
_entity_poly.pdbx_strand_id
1 'polypeptide(L)'
;MRDRNLVLSGTELRPEARIRNLGLQEERDVSVSCAIERSGMAVYEDEHTLEFLAGEETAAVTFRAWTPQEMGTYLCTFEVGHEDDQNRSNNTRTVSLMVAAFTEVAALAGVDDNTSGCGVAFGDYDGDGDPDLYLANQTGPNVLYRNDGEGSFSDVGSLAGVNHSGRNRGALFGDYDNDGFLDLYVVNADVRKHGR
;
A
#
# COMPACT_ATOMS: atom_id res chain seq x y z
N MET A 1 1.13 -14.00 -16.42
CA MET A 1 0.17 -13.75 -15.33
C MET A 1 0.57 -12.43 -14.69
N ARG A 2 -0.38 -11.54 -14.36
CA ARG A 2 -0.03 -10.31 -13.64
C ARG A 2 0.27 -10.70 -12.20
N ASP A 3 1.53 -10.61 -11.80
CA ASP A 3 1.94 -10.72 -10.40
C ASP A 3 1.25 -9.60 -9.63
N ARG A 4 0.20 -9.97 -8.90
CA ARG A 4 -0.44 -9.06 -7.95
C ARG A 4 0.44 -9.08 -6.71
N ASN A 5 1.17 -7.99 -6.48
CA ASN A 5 1.85 -7.77 -5.21
C ASN A 5 0.80 -7.88 -4.09
N LEU A 6 0.95 -8.90 -3.25
CA LEU A 6 0.13 -9.07 -2.05
C LEU A 6 0.63 -8.06 -1.02
N VAL A 7 -0.24 -7.11 -0.64
CA VAL A 7 0.02 -6.18 0.46
C VAL A 7 -0.55 -6.80 1.73
N LEU A 8 0.30 -7.07 2.72
CA LEU A 8 -0.11 -7.57 4.03
C LEU A 8 -0.05 -6.42 5.05
N SER A 9 -1.17 -6.17 5.74
CA SER A 9 -1.33 -5.11 6.73
C SER A 9 -1.02 -5.62 8.15
N GLY A 10 0.23 -5.99 8.42
CA GLY A 10 0.68 -6.44 9.76
C GLY A 10 -0.01 -7.69 10.32
N THR A 11 -0.79 -8.40 9.49
CA THR A 11 -1.53 -9.60 9.85
C THR A 11 -0.65 -10.85 9.78
N GLU A 12 -0.96 -11.81 10.64
CA GLU A 12 -0.39 -13.16 10.62
C GLU A 12 -0.54 -13.77 9.21
N LEU A 13 0.58 -14.13 8.58
CA LEU A 13 0.63 -14.84 7.31
C LEU A 13 0.59 -16.35 7.60
N ARG A 14 -0.28 -17.07 6.90
CA ARG A 14 -0.29 -18.53 6.87
C ARG A 14 0.02 -18.98 5.45
N PRO A 15 1.29 -19.27 5.13
CA PRO A 15 1.66 -19.73 3.80
C PRO A 15 0.91 -21.03 3.49
N GLU A 16 0.39 -21.13 2.27
CA GLU A 16 -0.28 -22.32 1.78
C GLU A 16 0.21 -22.63 0.36
N ALA A 17 0.57 -23.88 0.13
CA ALA A 17 0.93 -24.39 -1.19
C ALA A 17 -0.09 -25.44 -1.64
N ARG A 18 -0.47 -25.43 -2.92
CA ARG A 18 -1.29 -26.48 -3.54
C ARG A 18 -0.44 -27.24 -4.55
N ILE A 19 -0.16 -28.49 -4.26
CA ILE A 19 0.73 -29.34 -5.04
C ILE A 19 -0.10 -30.34 -5.83
N ARG A 20 0.05 -30.35 -7.15
CA ARG A 20 -0.68 -31.25 -8.03
C ARG A 20 0.26 -32.26 -8.66
N ASN A 21 -0.02 -33.54 -8.46
CA ASN A 21 0.60 -34.61 -9.24
C ASN A 21 0.00 -34.59 -10.65
N LEU A 22 0.83 -34.42 -11.67
CA LEU A 22 0.40 -34.39 -13.08
C LEU A 22 0.55 -35.76 -13.76
N GLY A 23 1.21 -36.71 -13.10
CA GLY A 23 1.36 -38.08 -13.55
C GLY A 23 0.14 -38.94 -13.22
N LEU A 24 0.08 -40.11 -13.84
CA LEU A 24 -0.93 -41.13 -13.55
C LEU A 24 -0.52 -42.07 -12.39
N GLN A 25 0.75 -42.03 -12.01
CA GLN A 25 1.29 -42.84 -10.93
C GLN A 25 1.29 -42.06 -9.63
N GLU A 26 1.22 -42.80 -8.53
CA GLU A 26 1.42 -42.30 -7.19
C GLU A 26 2.85 -41.79 -6.99
N GLU A 27 2.98 -40.70 -6.23
CA GLU A 27 4.24 -40.21 -5.68
C GLU A 27 4.23 -40.34 -4.16
N ARG A 28 5.40 -40.63 -3.59
CA ARG A 28 5.62 -40.80 -2.15
C ARG A 28 6.71 -39.86 -1.69
N ASP A 29 6.70 -39.56 -0.38
CA ASP A 29 7.75 -38.81 0.30
C ASP A 29 8.08 -37.48 -0.39
N VAL A 30 7.05 -36.79 -0.88
CA VAL A 30 7.19 -35.51 -1.58
C VAL A 30 7.43 -34.42 -0.55
N SER A 31 8.65 -33.86 -0.52
CA SER A 31 9.01 -32.71 0.30
C SER A 31 8.41 -31.43 -0.29
N VAL A 32 7.86 -30.60 0.58
CA VAL A 32 7.33 -29.28 0.26
C VAL A 32 7.84 -28.31 1.30
N SER A 33 8.65 -27.33 0.89
CA SER A 33 9.23 -26.34 1.79
C SER A 33 8.75 -24.93 1.47
N CYS A 34 8.80 -24.07 2.48
CA CYS A 34 8.51 -22.66 2.42
C CYS A 34 9.59 -21.88 3.16
N ALA A 35 10.27 -20.98 2.47
CA ALA A 35 11.23 -20.05 3.05
C ALA A 35 10.76 -18.61 2.82
N ILE A 36 10.89 -17.76 3.83
CA ILE A 36 10.68 -16.31 3.68
C ILE A 36 11.99 -15.61 3.95
N GLU A 37 12.41 -14.78 3.01
CA GLU A 37 13.66 -14.02 3.06
C GLU A 37 13.39 -12.52 3.03
N ARG A 38 14.27 -11.77 3.71
CA ARG A 38 14.34 -10.31 3.61
C ARG A 38 15.80 -9.91 3.43
N SER A 39 16.06 -9.07 2.43
CA SER A 39 17.43 -8.58 2.13
C SER A 39 18.47 -9.71 2.01
N GLY A 40 18.07 -10.86 1.45
CA GLY A 40 18.93 -12.04 1.29
C GLY A 40 19.16 -12.86 2.56
N MET A 41 18.43 -12.60 3.64
CA MET A 41 18.50 -13.36 4.89
C MET A 41 17.19 -14.11 5.13
N ALA A 42 17.26 -15.40 5.41
CA ALA A 42 16.11 -16.20 5.81
C ALA A 42 15.59 -15.74 7.18
N VAL A 43 14.29 -15.46 7.25
CA VAL A 43 13.57 -15.06 8.47
C VAL A 43 12.48 -16.07 8.87
N TYR A 44 12.29 -17.10 8.05
CA TYR A 44 11.33 -18.19 8.23
C TYR A 44 11.69 -19.35 7.31
N GLU A 45 11.66 -20.59 7.81
CA GLU A 45 11.85 -21.82 7.03
C GLU A 45 11.00 -22.97 7.59
N ASP A 46 10.05 -23.51 6.82
CA ASP A 46 9.20 -24.64 7.22
C ASP A 46 9.16 -25.70 6.12
N GLU A 47 9.06 -26.97 6.50
CA GLU A 47 9.08 -28.10 5.57
C GLU A 47 8.09 -29.17 6.01
N HIS A 48 7.38 -29.73 5.03
CA HIS A 48 6.42 -30.82 5.22
C HIS A 48 6.69 -31.91 4.19
N THR A 49 6.41 -33.14 4.57
CA THR A 49 6.48 -34.29 3.67
C THR A 49 5.09 -34.86 3.44
N LEU A 50 4.69 -34.96 2.18
CA LEU A 50 3.52 -35.71 1.78
C LEU A 50 3.92 -37.18 1.61
N GLU A 51 3.51 -38.03 2.55
CA GLU A 51 3.81 -39.47 2.50
C GLU A 51 3.24 -40.14 1.24
N PHE A 52 2.12 -39.62 0.72
CA PHE A 52 1.41 -40.16 -0.43
C PHE A 52 0.64 -39.06 -1.17
N LEU A 53 0.74 -39.05 -2.50
CA LEU A 53 -0.06 -38.22 -3.40
C LEU A 53 -0.44 -39.02 -4.65
N ALA A 54 -1.74 -39.30 -4.84
CA ALA A 54 -2.21 -40.09 -5.96
C ALA A 54 -1.99 -39.38 -7.31
N GLY A 55 -1.98 -40.17 -8.40
CA GLY A 55 -1.93 -39.63 -9.75
C GLY A 55 -3.09 -38.65 -10.01
N GLU A 56 -2.79 -37.55 -10.69
CA GLU A 56 -3.71 -36.45 -11.02
C GLU A 56 -4.31 -35.68 -9.83
N GLU A 57 -3.98 -36.06 -8.59
CA GLU A 57 -4.49 -35.46 -7.35
C GLU A 57 -3.82 -34.12 -7.02
N THR A 58 -4.50 -33.30 -6.21
CA THR A 58 -3.94 -32.08 -5.62
C THR A 58 -4.03 -32.12 -4.11
N ALA A 59 -2.88 -31.99 -3.43
CA ALA A 59 -2.80 -31.77 -1.99
C ALA A 59 -2.64 -30.29 -1.66
N ALA A 60 -3.13 -29.88 -0.50
CA ALA A 60 -2.87 -28.57 0.09
C ALA A 60 -1.96 -28.75 1.31
N VAL A 61 -0.90 -27.95 1.37
CA VAL A 61 0.05 -27.91 2.49
C VAL A 61 -0.06 -26.54 3.13
N THR A 62 -0.49 -26.51 4.39
CA THR A 62 -0.52 -25.29 5.20
C THR A 62 0.69 -25.28 6.12
N PHE A 63 1.52 -24.25 6.00
CA PHE A 63 2.70 -24.09 6.83
C PHE A 63 2.37 -23.39 8.15
N ARG A 64 3.31 -23.41 9.08
CA ARG A 64 3.14 -22.69 10.35
C ARG A 64 2.93 -21.19 10.10
N ALA A 65 2.14 -20.57 10.97
CA ALA A 65 1.90 -19.14 10.87
C ALA A 65 3.19 -18.35 11.12
N TRP A 66 3.31 -17.21 10.43
CA TRP A 66 4.42 -16.29 10.56
C TRP A 66 3.94 -14.84 10.55
N THR A 67 4.48 -14.03 11.44
CA THR A 67 4.17 -12.59 11.51
C THR A 67 5.44 -11.80 11.20
N PRO A 68 5.42 -10.90 10.20
CA PRO A 68 6.56 -10.05 9.89
C PRO A 68 6.89 -9.14 11.08
N GLN A 69 8.17 -9.09 11.44
CA GLN A 69 8.66 -8.25 12.55
C GLN A 69 9.01 -6.83 12.11
N GLU A 70 9.23 -6.64 10.81
CA GLU A 70 9.62 -5.36 10.22
C GLU A 70 8.81 -5.10 8.95
N MET A 71 8.76 -3.84 8.54
CA MET A 71 8.19 -3.46 7.26
C MET A 71 9.19 -3.70 6.13
N GLY A 72 8.68 -3.89 4.92
CA GLY A 72 9.48 -4.00 3.70
C GLY A 72 9.05 -5.12 2.77
N THR A 73 9.91 -5.40 1.81
CA THR A 73 9.71 -6.48 0.83
C THR A 73 10.28 -7.79 1.38
N TYR A 74 9.49 -8.84 1.27
CA TYR A 74 9.85 -10.20 1.60
C TYR A 74 9.72 -11.07 0.34
N LEU A 75 10.60 -12.05 0.19
CA LEU A 75 10.49 -13.09 -0.82
C LEU A 75 10.02 -14.36 -0.14
N CYS A 76 8.82 -14.85 -0.48
CA CYS A 76 8.36 -16.15 -0.04
C CYS A 76 8.58 -17.15 -1.18
N THR A 77 9.43 -18.14 -0.92
CA THR A 77 9.80 -19.18 -1.87
C THR A 77 9.20 -20.49 -1.40
N PHE A 78 8.48 -21.15 -2.30
CA PHE A 78 8.01 -22.51 -2.13
C PHE A 78 8.81 -23.43 -3.04
N GLU A 79 9.18 -24.59 -2.53
CA GLU A 79 9.91 -25.60 -3.28
C GLU A 79 9.23 -26.96 -3.07
N VAL A 80 9.14 -27.74 -4.15
CA VAL A 80 8.63 -29.12 -4.12
C VAL A 80 9.72 -30.03 -4.64
N GLY A 81 10.03 -31.11 -3.94
CA GLY A 81 11.06 -32.03 -4.39
C GLY A 81 10.95 -33.41 -3.78
N HIS A 82 11.78 -34.31 -4.28
CA HIS A 82 12.05 -35.60 -3.66
C HIS A 82 13.46 -35.56 -3.04
N GLU A 83 13.75 -36.38 -2.02
CA GLU A 83 15.10 -36.44 -1.43
C GLU A 83 16.19 -36.75 -2.48
N ASP A 84 15.81 -37.52 -3.52
CA ASP A 84 16.68 -37.92 -4.62
C ASP A 84 16.71 -36.94 -5.81
N ASP A 85 15.93 -35.86 -5.79
CA ASP A 85 15.89 -34.91 -6.91
C ASP A 85 17.03 -33.89 -6.82
N GLN A 86 18.07 -34.13 -7.63
CA GLN A 86 19.23 -33.25 -7.78
C GLN A 86 18.92 -31.96 -8.57
N ASN A 87 17.71 -31.81 -9.14
CA ASN A 87 17.32 -30.66 -9.96
C ASN A 87 16.08 -29.94 -9.42
N ARG A 88 16.15 -29.52 -8.15
CA ARG A 88 15.04 -28.84 -7.44
C ARG A 88 14.57 -27.51 -8.07
N SER A 89 15.36 -26.93 -8.98
CA SER A 89 15.10 -25.60 -9.57
C SER A 89 13.85 -25.51 -10.45
N ASN A 90 13.35 -26.62 -11.01
CA ASN A 90 12.16 -26.62 -11.87
C ASN A 90 10.83 -26.60 -11.08
N ASN A 91 10.89 -26.81 -9.76
CA ASN A 91 9.74 -26.90 -8.87
C ASN A 91 9.70 -25.75 -7.85
N THR A 92 10.55 -24.74 -8.02
CA THR A 92 10.58 -23.54 -7.17
C THR A 92 9.60 -22.48 -7.67
N ARG A 93 8.82 -21.90 -6.76
CA ARG A 93 8.03 -20.68 -7.01
C ARG A 93 8.30 -19.64 -5.94
N THR A 94 8.70 -18.44 -6.38
CA THR A 94 8.90 -17.29 -5.50
C THR A 94 7.83 -16.23 -5.74
N VAL A 95 7.27 -15.71 -4.65
CA VAL A 95 6.32 -14.61 -4.65
C VAL A 95 6.89 -13.47 -3.80
N SER A 96 6.85 -12.26 -4.34
CA SER A 96 7.21 -11.04 -3.58
C SER A 96 6.01 -10.57 -2.76
N LEU A 97 6.22 -10.37 -1.46
CA LEU A 97 5.22 -9.81 -0.54
C LEU A 97 5.69 -8.45 -0.05
N MET A 98 4.78 -7.48 -0.05
CA MET A 98 5.05 -6.17 0.54
C MET A 98 4.31 -6.06 1.87
N VAL A 99 5.07 -5.95 2.95
CA VAL A 99 4.52 -5.61 4.27
C VAL A 99 4.64 -4.10 4.40
N ALA A 100 3.52 -3.39 4.22
CA ALA A 100 3.49 -1.94 4.24
C ALA A 100 3.21 -1.39 5.65
N ALA A 101 3.93 -0.33 6.00
CA ALA A 101 3.71 0.45 7.21
C ALA A 101 2.47 1.34 7.14
N PHE A 102 2.09 1.69 5.92
CA PHE A 102 1.06 2.66 5.61
C PHE A 102 -0.04 1.94 4.83
N THR A 103 -1.26 2.17 5.25
CA THR A 103 -2.45 1.79 4.49
C THR A 103 -2.88 2.99 3.67
N GLU A 104 -3.17 2.75 2.39
CA GLU A 104 -3.81 3.75 1.55
C GLU A 104 -5.23 3.97 2.09
N VAL A 105 -5.54 5.21 2.44
CA VAL A 105 -6.81 5.59 3.06
C VAL A 105 -7.39 6.86 2.45
N ALA A 106 -6.86 7.38 1.35
CA ALA A 106 -7.30 8.67 0.79
C ALA A 106 -8.80 8.65 0.47
N ALA A 107 -9.28 7.57 -0.15
CA ALA A 107 -10.70 7.43 -0.46
C ALA A 107 -11.57 7.24 0.78
N LEU A 108 -11.05 6.55 1.80
CA LEU A 108 -11.75 6.37 3.07
C LEU A 108 -11.84 7.68 3.87
N ALA A 109 -10.76 8.46 3.83
CA ALA A 109 -10.62 9.73 4.52
C ALA A 109 -11.29 10.89 3.78
N GLY A 110 -11.72 10.71 2.52
CA GLY A 110 -12.36 11.74 1.71
C GLY A 110 -11.39 12.72 1.03
N VAL A 111 -10.13 12.34 0.87
CA VAL A 111 -9.04 13.16 0.29
C VAL A 111 -8.47 12.58 -1.01
N ASP A 112 -9.24 11.75 -1.71
CA ASP A 112 -8.84 11.07 -2.96
C ASP A 112 -9.03 11.92 -4.23
N ASP A 113 -8.85 13.24 -4.12
CA ASP A 113 -8.84 14.11 -5.30
C ASP A 113 -7.81 13.61 -6.32
N ASN A 114 -8.30 13.37 -7.53
CA ASN A 114 -7.55 12.78 -8.62
C ASN A 114 -7.14 13.81 -9.69
N THR A 115 -7.23 15.09 -9.34
CA THR A 115 -6.77 16.17 -10.22
C THR A 115 -5.25 16.34 -10.13
N SER A 116 -4.70 17.25 -10.92
CA SER A 116 -3.25 17.47 -10.97
C SER A 116 -2.79 18.34 -9.80
N GLY A 117 -2.64 17.75 -8.61
CA GLY A 117 -2.05 18.41 -7.44
C GLY A 117 -0.63 18.91 -7.69
N CYS A 118 -0.30 20.10 -7.18
CA CYS A 118 1.03 20.72 -7.35
C CYS A 118 1.64 21.27 -6.06
N GLY A 119 0.84 21.37 -4.99
CA GLY A 119 1.31 21.75 -3.67
C GLY A 119 0.28 21.42 -2.61
N VAL A 120 0.76 21.27 -1.38
CA VAL A 120 -0.04 20.91 -0.22
C VAL A 120 0.40 21.72 0.98
N ALA A 121 -0.54 22.14 1.82
CA ALA A 121 -0.28 22.80 3.09
C ALA A 121 -1.17 22.21 4.17
N PHE A 122 -0.59 21.97 5.36
CA PHE A 122 -1.35 21.61 6.55
C PHE A 122 -1.43 22.82 7.49
N GLY A 123 -2.57 23.00 8.13
CA GLY A 123 -2.81 24.06 9.12
C GLY A 123 -4.20 23.92 9.70
N ASP A 124 -4.33 24.14 11.00
CA ASP A 124 -5.61 24.18 11.73
C ASP A 124 -6.28 25.54 11.45
N TYR A 125 -7.10 25.63 10.38
CA TYR A 125 -7.63 26.90 9.88
C TYR A 125 -8.84 27.39 10.68
N ASP A 126 -9.57 26.48 11.33
CA ASP A 126 -10.75 26.82 12.14
C ASP A 126 -10.51 26.76 13.66
N GLY A 127 -9.32 26.34 14.09
CA GLY A 127 -8.85 26.42 15.48
C GLY A 127 -9.43 25.33 16.37
N ASP A 128 -9.83 24.19 15.79
CA ASP A 128 -10.43 23.08 16.53
C ASP A 128 -9.39 22.08 17.09
N GLY A 129 -8.11 22.28 16.74
CA GLY A 129 -6.98 21.50 17.21
C GLY A 129 -6.57 20.36 16.27
N ASP A 130 -7.33 20.11 15.20
CA ASP A 130 -7.04 19.09 14.21
C ASP A 130 -6.46 19.74 12.93
N PRO A 131 -5.27 19.34 12.45
CA PRO A 131 -4.70 19.95 11.25
C PRO A 131 -5.54 19.67 10.00
N ASP A 132 -5.95 20.74 9.32
CA ASP A 132 -6.63 20.68 8.03
C ASP A 132 -5.64 20.62 6.86
N LEU A 133 -6.16 20.38 5.67
CA LEU A 133 -5.38 20.13 4.47
C LEU A 133 -5.84 21.02 3.31
N TYR A 134 -4.95 21.88 2.81
CA TYR A 134 -5.18 22.62 1.58
C TYR A 134 -4.40 22.00 0.42
N LEU A 135 -5.12 21.61 -0.64
CA LEU A 135 -4.58 21.05 -1.86
C LEU A 135 -4.63 22.11 -2.99
N ALA A 136 -3.45 22.51 -3.46
CA ALA A 136 -3.31 23.38 -4.61
C ALA A 136 -3.26 22.54 -5.90
N ASN A 137 -4.25 22.73 -6.77
CA ASN A 137 -4.38 22.00 -8.02
C ASN A 137 -3.90 22.84 -9.22
N GLN A 138 -3.06 22.24 -10.06
CA GLN A 138 -2.58 22.84 -11.30
C GLN A 138 -3.67 22.86 -12.38
N THR A 139 -4.60 21.91 -12.31
CA THR A 139 -5.77 21.82 -13.20
C THR A 139 -7.00 21.55 -12.35
N GLY A 140 -8.01 22.41 -12.43
CA GLY A 140 -9.21 22.31 -11.60
C GLY A 140 -9.18 23.27 -10.39
N PRO A 141 -10.23 23.23 -9.55
CA PRO A 141 -10.29 24.02 -8.34
C PRO A 141 -9.30 23.49 -7.29
N ASN A 142 -8.73 24.40 -6.49
CA ASN A 142 -8.09 24.01 -5.24
C ASN A 142 -9.13 23.45 -4.25
N VAL A 143 -8.67 22.67 -3.29
CA VAL A 143 -9.52 22.03 -2.28
C VAL A 143 -9.03 22.39 -0.89
N LEU A 144 -9.96 22.78 0.01
CA LEU A 144 -9.69 22.88 1.44
C LEU A 144 -10.44 21.74 2.11
N TYR A 145 -9.70 20.75 2.59
CA TYR A 145 -10.20 19.64 3.37
C TYR A 145 -10.16 20.00 4.85
N ARG A 146 -11.33 20.26 5.44
CA ARG A 146 -11.43 20.36 6.90
C ARG A 146 -11.32 18.96 7.49
N ASN A 147 -10.46 18.78 8.48
CA ASN A 147 -10.39 17.56 9.26
C ASN A 147 -11.59 17.51 10.22
N ASP A 148 -12.50 16.57 10.03
CA ASP A 148 -13.68 16.42 10.91
C ASP A 148 -13.39 15.49 12.11
N GLY A 149 -12.10 15.19 12.36
CA GLY A 149 -11.62 14.26 13.36
C GLY A 149 -11.59 12.81 12.86
N GLU A 150 -10.95 11.93 13.65
CA GLU A 150 -10.88 10.47 13.42
C GLU A 150 -10.38 10.06 12.01
N GLY A 151 -9.60 10.93 11.35
CA GLY A 151 -9.05 10.69 10.02
C GLY A 151 -10.04 10.86 8.88
N SER A 152 -11.12 11.61 9.08
CA SER A 152 -12.11 11.95 8.04
C SER A 152 -12.03 13.44 7.68
N PHE A 153 -12.28 13.76 6.40
CA PHE A 153 -12.19 15.12 5.89
C PHE A 153 -13.38 15.49 5.02
N SER A 154 -13.76 16.76 5.06
CA SER A 154 -14.78 17.36 4.19
C SER A 154 -14.19 18.46 3.31
N ASP A 155 -14.50 18.45 2.00
CA ASP A 155 -14.20 19.60 1.13
C ASP A 155 -15.10 20.80 1.47
N VAL A 156 -14.47 21.84 2.01
CA VAL A 156 -15.09 23.12 2.35
C VAL A 156 -14.54 24.27 1.49
N GLY A 157 -13.72 23.99 0.48
CA GLY A 157 -13.00 25.01 -0.30
C GLY A 157 -13.91 26.03 -0.99
N SER A 158 -15.06 25.59 -1.50
CA SER A 158 -16.07 26.47 -2.10
C SER A 158 -16.78 27.33 -1.06
N LEU A 159 -17.09 26.76 0.11
CA LEU A 159 -17.75 27.46 1.21
C LEU A 159 -16.84 28.54 1.80
N ALA A 160 -15.55 28.23 1.96
CA ALA A 160 -14.52 29.16 2.44
C ALA A 160 -14.05 30.15 1.35
N GLY A 161 -14.48 30.00 0.09
CA GLY A 161 -14.10 30.91 -1.00
C GLY A 161 -12.65 30.79 -1.47
N VAL A 162 -12.00 29.65 -1.20
CA VAL A 162 -10.58 29.40 -1.49
C VAL A 162 -10.37 28.36 -2.60
N ASN A 163 -11.43 27.93 -3.30
CA ASN A 163 -11.38 26.93 -4.37
C ASN A 163 -10.97 27.49 -5.75
N HIS A 164 -10.04 28.45 -5.77
CA HIS A 164 -9.61 29.10 -7.03
C HIS A 164 -9.19 28.06 -8.07
N SER A 165 -9.76 28.17 -9.27
CA SER A 165 -9.42 27.32 -10.41
C SER A 165 -8.41 28.04 -11.30
N GLY A 166 -7.24 27.44 -11.50
CA GLY A 166 -6.17 28.10 -12.25
C GLY A 166 -4.85 27.37 -12.23
N ARG A 167 -3.79 28.00 -12.76
CA ARG A 167 -2.44 27.43 -12.76
C ARG A 167 -1.76 27.62 -11.40
N ASN A 168 -2.29 26.99 -10.34
CA ASN A 168 -1.70 27.05 -9.01
C ASN A 168 -0.33 26.37 -8.96
N ARG A 169 0.48 26.68 -7.94
CA ARG A 169 1.86 26.18 -7.76
C ARG A 169 2.19 25.72 -6.35
N GLY A 170 1.55 26.29 -5.34
CA GLY A 170 1.83 25.99 -3.96
C GLY A 170 0.96 26.80 -3.02
N ALA A 171 0.90 26.36 -1.78
CA ALA A 171 0.19 27.03 -0.71
C ALA A 171 0.98 26.94 0.59
N LEU A 172 0.70 27.84 1.53
CA LEU A 172 1.24 27.85 2.89
C LEU A 172 0.19 28.44 3.83
N PHE A 173 0.05 27.84 5.02
CA PHE A 173 -0.62 28.47 6.14
C PHE A 173 0.36 29.23 7.03
N GLY A 174 -0.05 30.37 7.56
CA GLY A 174 0.69 31.10 8.59
C GLY A 174 -0.11 32.29 9.11
N ASP A 175 0.08 32.64 10.37
CA ASP A 175 -0.53 33.82 10.99
C ASP A 175 0.23 35.08 10.51
N TYR A 176 -0.26 35.71 9.44
CA TYR A 176 0.45 36.79 8.77
C TYR A 176 0.24 38.13 9.49
N ASP A 177 -0.94 38.36 10.07
CA ASP A 177 -1.28 39.61 10.73
C ASP A 177 -1.20 39.56 12.27
N ASN A 178 -0.83 38.41 12.84
CA ASN A 178 -0.70 38.14 14.28
C ASN A 178 -2.03 38.25 15.04
N ASP A 179 -3.14 37.89 14.41
CA ASP A 179 -4.45 37.84 15.06
C ASP A 179 -4.71 36.50 15.78
N GLY A 180 -3.82 35.52 15.59
CA GLY A 180 -3.89 34.18 16.19
C GLY A 180 -4.66 33.16 15.34
N PHE A 181 -5.15 33.54 14.15
CA PHE A 181 -5.74 32.64 13.16
C PHE A 181 -4.77 32.43 11.99
N LEU A 182 -4.86 31.28 11.33
CA LEU A 182 -3.98 30.99 10.19
C LEU A 182 -4.52 31.65 8.91
N ASP A 183 -3.67 32.42 8.24
CA ASP A 183 -3.91 32.89 6.88
C ASP A 183 -3.42 31.89 5.85
N LEU A 184 -4.09 31.86 4.69
CA LEU A 184 -3.71 31.04 3.56
C LEU A 184 -3.05 31.88 2.44
N TYR A 185 -1.79 31.59 2.15
CA TYR A 185 -1.08 32.15 0.99
C TYR A 185 -1.04 31.15 -0.17
N VAL A 186 -1.60 31.53 -1.33
CA VAL A 186 -1.62 30.68 -2.54
C VAL A 186 -0.85 31.32 -3.68
N VAL A 187 0.09 30.58 -4.25
CA VAL A 187 0.84 30.99 -5.44
C VAL A 187 0.16 30.44 -6.69
N ASN A 188 -0.19 31.32 -7.63
CA ASN A 188 -0.64 30.94 -8.95
C ASN A 188 0.19 31.59 -10.06
N ALA A 189 0.23 30.93 -11.22
CA ALA A 189 0.87 31.39 -12.44
C ALA A 189 -0.15 31.97 -13.43
N ASP A 190 -1.32 32.36 -12.94
CA ASP A 190 -2.34 33.00 -13.76
C ASP A 190 -1.93 34.45 -14.03
N VAL A 191 -1.91 34.81 -15.31
CA VAL A 191 -1.70 36.21 -15.70
C VAL A 191 -3.03 36.93 -15.53
N ARG A 192 -3.18 37.80 -14.52
CA ARG A 192 -4.37 38.65 -14.42
C ARG A 192 -4.47 39.51 -15.69
N LYS A 193 -5.48 39.25 -16.53
CA LYS A 193 -5.97 40.25 -17.50
C LYS A 193 -6.81 41.26 -16.71
N HIS A 194 -6.20 42.34 -16.23
CA HIS A 194 -7.00 43.50 -15.86
C HIS A 194 -7.57 44.10 -17.14
N GLY A 195 -8.90 44.04 -17.30
CA GLY A 195 -9.62 44.88 -18.26
C GLY A 195 -9.44 46.34 -17.83
N ARG A 196 -8.92 47.16 -18.74
CA ARG A 196 -9.05 48.63 -18.67
C ARG A 196 -10.43 49.04 -19.13
#